data_AF-A0A928Z4J3-F1
#
_entry.id   AF-A0A928Z4J3-F1
#
_cell.length_a   1.000
_cell.length_b   1.000
_cell.length_c   1.000
_cell.angle_alpha   90.00
_cell.angle_beta   90.00
_cell.angle_gamma   90.00
#
_symmetry.space_group_name_H-M   'P 1'
#
loop_
_entity.id
_entity.type
_entity.pdbx_description
1 polymer ?
#
loop_
_entity_poly.entity_id
_entity_poly.type
_entity_poly.pdbx_seq_one_letter_code
_entity_poly.pdbx_strand_id
1 'polypeptide(L)'
;MIRSRLFSLILGVSLPLGLPIAAQAQANFEPTERDFPAQYVTKLYSELLGRAPDQASWRGALNYYNSTGCTTAALHALGKAFLTSPEFNGLNYDRPARILVTYRAVLNRDPSRLEIDAWENWLAQGNTFNNLIDGIYASTEFGALSTQICNSQQPGYQFGNTRATKLDIASPGFAGDATALQAQLDQTPTGGTVYLASRALIYLTQPLRVPSGVTLATTNTPRPNEYANMARLARSGEWIGPTVDLLPGAKLVSVWVDGQRGTIPNRYSRPNVNIRMLSGDNTSVIFSRVSNTRGATSIEAFGTGADRICRQNIIWGNLVTAYTSSHTNGEWSDGISVACENATIAYNTVIDSTDVALILFNVNPIDSEINQTSQVFRNTVIQAGNSGYAGIAIDPFFNANGGDKPGIPRFSFAGASLHENLMWTGQQVHLDIAIAAGTRPWFGALSYNGTGGIFRENTSGNLSITAGSGIVASGLLNTQIIDNDLKLRLQERETKSRSFFNRVIGLFQRQPENNCPSRNIIAAIDAGYASGEIQGPYENRTYDDCIVFGQ
;
A
#
# COMPACT_ATOMS: atom_id res chain seq x y z
N MET A 1 -17.94 -54.57 35.47
CA MET A 1 -18.89 -53.50 35.86
C MET A 1 -18.93 -52.52 34.70
N ILE A 2 -20.00 -52.22 33.96
CA ILE A 2 -21.45 -52.46 33.99
C ILE A 2 -21.93 -52.44 32.52
N ARG A 3 -22.57 -53.56 32.10
CA ARG A 3 -23.67 -53.74 31.10
C ARG A 3 -24.56 -52.49 30.92
N SER A 4 -25.36 -52.20 29.89
CA SER A 4 -25.84 -52.81 28.64
C SER A 4 -26.84 -51.81 28.02
N ARG A 5 -26.96 -51.81 26.69
CA ARG A 5 -28.05 -51.36 25.78
C ARG A 5 -29.32 -50.70 26.37
N LEU A 6 -29.85 -49.66 25.69
CA LEU A 6 -31.22 -49.59 25.13
C LEU A 6 -31.51 -48.22 24.42
N PHE A 7 -32.16 -48.31 23.24
CA PHE A 7 -33.21 -47.44 22.66
C PHE A 7 -32.92 -46.18 21.80
N SER A 8 -33.40 -46.32 20.55
CA SER A 8 -34.31 -45.45 19.78
C SER A 8 -33.81 -44.21 19.01
N LEU A 9 -33.94 -44.38 17.69
CA LEU A 9 -34.29 -43.39 16.66
C LEU A 9 -35.21 -42.25 17.17
N ILE A 10 -34.79 -41.00 16.93
CA ILE A 10 -35.68 -39.92 16.52
C ILE A 10 -35.00 -39.18 15.37
N LEU A 11 -35.68 -39.12 14.22
CA LEU A 11 -35.34 -38.28 13.08
C LEU A 11 -35.40 -36.80 13.50
N GLY A 12 -34.32 -36.08 13.27
CA GLY A 12 -34.30 -34.61 13.20
C GLY A 12 -33.58 -34.22 11.92
N VAL A 13 -34.33 -33.78 10.92
CA VAL A 13 -33.81 -33.28 9.65
C VAL A 13 -33.09 -31.96 9.91
N SER A 14 -31.77 -31.98 9.87
CA SER A 14 -30.93 -30.80 9.66
C SER A 14 -30.12 -31.03 8.39
N LEU A 15 -30.51 -30.36 7.30
CA LEU A 15 -29.71 -30.23 6.09
C LEU A 15 -28.48 -29.35 6.39
N PRO A 16 -27.24 -29.85 6.27
CA PRO A 16 -26.10 -28.99 6.05
C PRO A 16 -25.93 -28.84 4.53
N LEU A 17 -26.14 -27.64 3.99
CA LEU A 17 -25.58 -27.27 2.70
C LEU A 17 -24.08 -27.05 2.88
N GLY A 18 -23.34 -28.15 3.05
CA GLY A 18 -21.91 -28.22 2.81
C GLY A 18 -21.68 -28.28 1.30
N LEU A 19 -21.07 -27.25 0.74
CA LEU A 19 -20.42 -27.38 -0.58
C LEU A 19 -19.33 -28.45 -0.46
N PRO A 20 -19.17 -29.36 -1.44
CA PRO A 20 -18.22 -30.44 -1.33
C PRO A 20 -16.81 -29.88 -1.47
N ILE A 21 -16.05 -29.87 -0.37
CA ILE A 21 -14.60 -29.82 -0.43
C ILE A 21 -14.15 -31.25 -0.74
N ALA A 22 -13.96 -31.53 -2.03
CA ALA A 22 -13.14 -32.66 -2.43
C ALA A 22 -11.69 -32.31 -2.09
N ALA A 23 -11.16 -32.89 -1.01
CA ALA A 23 -9.74 -33.00 -0.79
C ALA A 23 -9.18 -33.95 -1.86
N GLN A 24 -8.58 -33.40 -2.90
CA GLN A 24 -7.74 -34.15 -3.84
C GLN A 24 -6.37 -33.49 -3.95
N ALA A 25 -5.38 -34.37 -4.09
CA ALA A 25 -3.97 -34.15 -3.94
C ALA A 25 -3.43 -32.88 -4.62
N GLN A 26 -2.47 -32.27 -3.92
CA GLN A 26 -1.60 -31.19 -4.37
C GLN A 26 -0.88 -31.61 -5.66
N ALA A 27 -1.49 -31.29 -6.80
CA ALA A 27 -0.76 -31.12 -8.05
C ALA A 27 -0.25 -29.68 -8.07
N ASN A 28 1.06 -29.50 -8.21
CA ASN A 28 1.68 -28.24 -8.58
C ASN A 28 1.17 -27.83 -9.96
N PHE A 29 0.03 -27.14 -9.98
CA PHE A 29 -0.48 -26.48 -11.18
C PHE A 29 -0.36 -24.98 -10.91
N GLU A 30 0.77 -24.41 -11.31
CA GLU A 30 0.83 -22.97 -11.61
C GLU A 30 -0.26 -22.72 -12.67
N PRO A 31 -1.30 -21.91 -12.39
CA PRO A 31 -2.36 -21.70 -13.35
C PRO A 31 -1.78 -21.15 -14.65
N THR A 32 -2.04 -21.86 -15.74
CA THR A 32 -1.77 -21.41 -17.11
C THR A 32 -2.35 -20.01 -17.31
N GLU A 33 -1.47 -19.07 -17.63
CA GLU A 33 -1.69 -17.70 -18.10
C GLU A 33 -3.15 -17.28 -18.30
N ARG A 34 -3.76 -16.65 -17.28
CA ARG A 34 -5.02 -15.96 -17.47
C ARG A 34 -5.09 -14.62 -16.76
N ASP A 35 -5.71 -13.73 -17.51
CA ASP A 35 -6.02 -12.36 -17.20
C ASP A 35 -7.13 -12.26 -16.15
N PHE A 36 -6.74 -12.29 -14.87
CA PHE A 36 -7.70 -12.20 -13.77
C PHE A 36 -7.78 -10.78 -13.21
N PRO A 37 -8.97 -10.33 -12.79
CA PRO A 37 -9.18 -8.98 -12.27
C PRO A 37 -8.63 -8.84 -10.83
N ALA A 38 -7.31 -8.94 -10.67
CA ALA A 38 -6.62 -8.98 -9.38
C ALA A 38 -6.91 -7.74 -8.53
N GLN A 39 -6.92 -6.56 -9.15
CA GLN A 39 -7.25 -5.32 -8.44
C GLN A 39 -8.69 -5.31 -7.92
N TYR A 40 -9.65 -5.87 -8.68
CA TYR A 40 -11.04 -5.97 -8.22
C TYR A 40 -11.16 -6.89 -7.02
N VAL A 41 -10.53 -8.07 -7.08
CA VAL A 41 -10.48 -8.99 -5.94
C VAL A 41 -9.85 -8.28 -4.73
N THR A 42 -8.70 -7.64 -4.89
CA THR A 42 -8.02 -6.94 -3.79
C THR A 42 -8.87 -5.80 -3.22
N LYS A 43 -9.61 -5.05 -4.04
CA LYS A 43 -10.55 -4.01 -3.58
C LYS A 43 -11.75 -4.57 -2.82
N LEU A 44 -12.21 -5.79 -3.11
CA LEU A 44 -13.21 -6.45 -2.24
C LEU A 44 -12.67 -6.62 -0.82
N TYR A 45 -11.40 -6.98 -0.64
CA TYR A 45 -10.80 -7.09 0.70
C TYR A 45 -10.48 -5.72 1.31
N SER A 46 -9.86 -4.79 0.56
CA SER A 46 -9.42 -3.52 1.12
C SER A 46 -10.57 -2.54 1.37
N GLU A 47 -11.63 -2.58 0.56
CA GLU A 47 -12.77 -1.67 0.66
C GLU A 47 -13.97 -2.28 1.39
N LEU A 48 -14.25 -3.59 1.27
CA LEU A 48 -15.34 -4.18 2.09
C LEU A 48 -14.87 -4.62 3.46
N LEU A 49 -13.73 -5.30 3.51
CA LEU A 49 -13.23 -5.98 4.71
C LEU A 49 -12.13 -5.20 5.44
N GLY A 50 -11.64 -4.12 4.83
CA GLY A 50 -10.62 -3.23 5.39
C GLY A 50 -9.31 -3.91 5.76
N ARG A 51 -8.89 -4.93 4.98
CA ARG A 51 -7.64 -5.66 5.18
C ARG A 51 -7.03 -6.13 3.85
N ALA A 52 -5.78 -6.58 3.88
CA ALA A 52 -5.25 -7.40 2.79
C ALA A 52 -6.00 -8.73 2.67
N PRO A 53 -6.15 -9.28 1.46
CA PRO A 53 -6.47 -10.69 1.32
C PRO A 53 -5.34 -11.56 1.87
N ASP A 54 -5.69 -12.69 2.48
CA ASP A 54 -4.74 -13.78 2.64
C ASP A 54 -4.53 -14.47 1.27
N GLN A 55 -3.36 -15.09 1.09
CA GLN A 55 -2.96 -15.63 -0.20
C GLN A 55 -3.85 -16.77 -0.71
N ALA A 56 -4.41 -17.59 0.20
CA ALA A 56 -5.25 -18.71 -0.18
C ALA A 56 -6.61 -18.21 -0.69
N SER A 57 -7.23 -17.28 0.03
CA SER A 57 -8.52 -16.68 -0.36
C SER A 57 -8.38 -15.79 -1.59
N TRP A 58 -7.27 -15.07 -1.77
CA TRP A 58 -6.96 -14.33 -3.01
C TRP A 58 -6.88 -15.27 -4.20
N ARG A 59 -6.07 -16.34 -4.10
CA ARG A 59 -5.93 -17.34 -5.17
C ARG A 59 -7.26 -18.02 -5.48
N GLY A 60 -8.05 -18.37 -4.47
CA GLY A 60 -9.38 -18.94 -4.65
C GLY A 60 -10.30 -18.00 -5.43
N ALA A 61 -10.32 -16.72 -5.07
CA ALA A 61 -11.09 -15.69 -5.75
C ALA A 61 -10.64 -15.43 -7.20
N LEU A 62 -9.34 -15.54 -7.51
CA LEU A 62 -8.86 -15.45 -8.89
C LEU A 62 -9.18 -16.72 -9.70
N ASN A 63 -9.02 -17.90 -9.10
CA ASN A 63 -9.33 -19.18 -9.73
C ASN A 63 -10.81 -19.30 -10.11
N TYR A 64 -11.70 -18.63 -9.37
CA TYR A 64 -13.10 -18.51 -9.75
C TYR A 64 -13.26 -17.95 -11.18
N TYR A 65 -12.51 -16.92 -11.55
CA TYR A 65 -12.51 -16.36 -12.91
C TYR A 65 -11.82 -17.26 -13.94
N ASN A 66 -10.94 -18.16 -13.51
CA ASN A 66 -10.41 -19.20 -14.41
C ASN A 66 -11.52 -20.14 -14.88
N SER A 67 -12.44 -20.49 -14.00
CA SER A 67 -13.55 -21.38 -14.36
C SER A 67 -14.70 -20.67 -15.08
N THR A 68 -14.95 -19.39 -14.76
CA THR A 68 -16.16 -18.66 -15.18
C THR A 68 -15.93 -17.58 -16.24
N GLY A 69 -14.68 -17.16 -16.44
CA GLY A 69 -14.34 -15.97 -17.23
C GLY A 69 -14.66 -14.66 -16.49
N CYS A 70 -13.97 -13.59 -16.86
CA CYS A 70 -14.29 -12.26 -16.33
C CYS A 70 -15.51 -11.69 -17.08
N THR A 71 -16.68 -11.77 -16.46
CA THR A 71 -17.94 -11.22 -16.98
C THR A 71 -18.63 -10.41 -15.89
N THR A 72 -19.53 -9.49 -16.26
CA THR A 72 -20.33 -8.72 -15.30
C THR A 72 -21.07 -9.63 -14.30
N ALA A 73 -21.60 -10.76 -14.79
CA ALA A 73 -22.28 -11.75 -13.95
C ALA A 73 -21.32 -12.46 -12.97
N ALA A 74 -20.11 -12.82 -13.42
CA ALA A 74 -19.09 -13.42 -12.57
C ALA A 74 -18.60 -12.45 -11.49
N LEU A 75 -18.32 -11.20 -11.85
CA LEU A 75 -17.94 -10.14 -10.91
C LEU A 75 -19.04 -9.93 -9.86
N HIS A 76 -20.30 -9.84 -10.30
CA HIS A 76 -21.45 -9.74 -9.40
C HIS A 76 -21.53 -10.92 -8.43
N ALA A 77 -21.47 -12.15 -8.92
CA ALA A 77 -21.57 -13.34 -8.08
C ALA A 77 -20.47 -13.37 -7.00
N LEU A 78 -19.22 -13.06 -7.36
CA LEU A 78 -18.14 -13.00 -6.38
C LEU A 78 -18.35 -11.86 -5.38
N GLY A 79 -18.59 -10.64 -5.85
CA GLY A 79 -18.76 -9.50 -4.96
C GLY A 79 -19.98 -9.63 -4.04
N LYS A 80 -21.08 -10.23 -4.51
CA LYS A 80 -22.24 -10.57 -3.67
C LYS A 80 -21.87 -11.61 -2.61
N ALA A 81 -21.05 -12.60 -2.93
CA ALA A 81 -20.56 -13.57 -1.94
C ALA A 81 -19.76 -12.89 -0.82
N PHE A 82 -18.95 -11.87 -1.13
CA PHE A 82 -18.26 -11.07 -0.10
C PHE A 82 -19.25 -10.25 0.75
N LEU A 83 -20.15 -9.51 0.10
CA LEU A 83 -21.13 -8.62 0.77
C LEU A 83 -22.18 -9.36 1.61
N THR A 84 -22.29 -10.68 1.45
CA THR A 84 -23.17 -11.56 2.23
C THR A 84 -22.40 -12.55 3.11
N SER A 85 -21.06 -12.48 3.12
CA SER A 85 -20.21 -13.39 3.88
C SER A 85 -20.39 -13.22 5.39
N PRO A 86 -20.14 -14.27 6.20
CA PRO A 86 -20.08 -14.15 7.65
C PRO A 86 -19.06 -13.12 8.12
N GLU A 87 -17.93 -12.99 7.42
CA GLU A 87 -16.90 -12.00 7.75
C GLU A 87 -17.42 -10.58 7.62
N PHE A 88 -18.01 -10.23 6.47
CA PHE A 88 -18.57 -8.90 6.25
C PHE A 88 -19.72 -8.59 7.22
N ASN A 89 -20.62 -9.54 7.45
CA ASN A 89 -21.70 -9.36 8.41
C ASN A 89 -21.18 -9.20 9.85
N GLY A 90 -20.06 -9.86 10.20
CA GLY A 90 -19.41 -9.76 11.49
C GLY A 90 -18.75 -8.41 11.78
N LEU A 91 -18.54 -7.56 10.76
CA LEU A 91 -18.09 -6.17 10.95
C LEU A 91 -19.19 -5.25 11.52
N ASN A 92 -20.44 -5.72 11.56
CA ASN A 92 -21.59 -5.02 12.14
C ASN A 92 -21.78 -3.57 11.66
N TYR A 93 -21.42 -3.29 10.39
CA TYR A 93 -21.72 -2.00 9.79
C TYR A 93 -23.24 -1.78 9.74
N ASP A 94 -23.66 -0.58 10.10
CA ASP A 94 -25.03 -0.12 9.89
C ASP A 94 -25.26 0.27 8.41
N ARG A 95 -26.48 0.70 8.07
CA ARG A 95 -26.87 0.95 6.68
C ARG A 95 -25.96 1.96 5.98
N PRO A 96 -25.68 3.16 6.51
CA PRO A 96 -24.78 4.12 5.84
C PRO A 96 -23.37 3.57 5.61
N ALA A 97 -22.78 2.93 6.62
CA ALA A 97 -21.44 2.36 6.49
C ALA A 97 -21.41 1.20 5.48
N ARG A 98 -22.42 0.32 5.48
CA ARG A 98 -22.56 -0.76 4.50
C ARG A 98 -22.70 -0.22 3.07
N ILE A 99 -23.47 0.85 2.87
CA ILE A 99 -23.62 1.50 1.55
C ILE A 99 -22.28 2.08 1.11
N LEU A 100 -21.56 2.82 1.98
CA LEU A 100 -20.25 3.40 1.68
C LEU A 100 -19.25 2.35 1.21
N VAL A 101 -19.03 1.29 2.00
CA VAL A 101 -18.06 0.24 1.64
C VAL A 101 -18.46 -0.50 0.36
N THR A 102 -19.76 -0.73 0.14
CA THR A 102 -20.26 -1.35 -1.10
C THR A 102 -19.96 -0.50 -2.32
N TYR A 103 -20.24 0.80 -2.26
CA TYR A 103 -19.90 1.72 -3.35
C TYR A 103 -18.39 1.74 -3.64
N ARG A 104 -17.57 1.81 -2.60
CA ARG A 104 -16.11 1.85 -2.76
C ARG A 104 -15.55 0.57 -3.37
N ALA A 105 -16.07 -0.59 -2.99
CA ALA A 105 -15.60 -1.87 -3.51
C ALA A 105 -16.12 -2.18 -4.91
N VAL A 106 -17.38 -1.83 -5.20
CA VAL A 106 -18.08 -2.24 -6.42
C VAL A 106 -18.02 -1.16 -7.50
N LEU A 107 -18.33 0.08 -7.13
CA LEU A 107 -18.35 1.22 -8.03
C LEU A 107 -17.03 2.02 -7.98
N ASN A 108 -16.08 1.61 -7.13
CA ASN A 108 -14.74 2.18 -7.10
C ASN A 108 -14.72 3.69 -6.86
N ARG A 109 -15.71 4.21 -6.12
CA ARG A 109 -15.86 5.60 -5.72
C ARG A 109 -16.67 5.69 -4.42
N ASP A 110 -16.73 6.88 -3.85
CA ASP A 110 -17.70 7.13 -2.77
C ASP A 110 -19.11 7.36 -3.35
N PRO A 111 -20.17 6.94 -2.63
CA PRO A 111 -21.53 7.37 -2.92
C PRO A 111 -21.66 8.86 -2.60
N SER A 112 -22.52 9.60 -3.29
CA SER A 112 -22.97 10.92 -2.86
C SER A 112 -23.94 10.84 -1.67
N ARG A 113 -24.18 11.95 -0.97
CA ARG A 113 -25.15 11.98 0.13
C ARG A 113 -26.56 11.61 -0.33
N LEU A 114 -26.97 12.10 -1.51
CA LEU A 114 -28.28 11.78 -2.11
C LEU A 114 -28.43 10.28 -2.40
N GLU A 115 -27.37 9.62 -2.86
CA GLU A 115 -27.40 8.17 -3.09
C GLU A 115 -27.55 7.38 -1.78
N ILE A 116 -26.86 7.80 -0.71
CA ILE A 116 -27.02 7.18 0.61
C ILE A 116 -28.47 7.35 1.09
N ASP A 117 -28.98 8.59 1.11
CA ASP A 117 -30.33 8.88 1.60
C ASP A 117 -31.40 8.11 0.79
N ALA A 118 -31.21 7.99 -0.53
CA ALA A 118 -32.10 7.21 -1.40
C ALA A 118 -32.11 5.71 -1.03
N TRP A 119 -30.93 5.11 -0.82
CA TRP A 119 -30.82 3.72 -0.43
C TRP A 119 -31.37 3.46 0.98
N GLU A 120 -31.13 4.35 1.93
CA GLU A 120 -31.66 4.22 3.28
C GLU A 120 -33.18 4.29 3.30
N ASN A 121 -33.77 5.24 2.58
CA ASN A 121 -35.23 5.35 2.43
C ASN A 121 -35.83 4.10 1.78
N TRP A 122 -35.16 3.56 0.76
CA TRP A 122 -35.60 2.34 0.09
C TRP A 122 -35.51 1.10 0.99
N LEU A 123 -34.44 0.97 1.79
CA LEU A 123 -34.32 -0.08 2.80
C LEU A 123 -35.35 0.08 3.95
N ALA A 124 -35.70 1.31 4.31
CA ALA A 124 -36.73 1.60 5.31
C ALA A 124 -38.14 1.16 4.87
N GLN A 125 -38.38 1.03 3.56
CA GLN A 125 -39.64 0.50 3.00
C GLN A 125 -39.73 -1.04 3.04
N GLY A 126 -38.78 -1.72 3.68
CA GLY A 126 -38.77 -3.18 3.85
C GLY A 126 -37.98 -3.95 2.79
N ASN A 127 -37.31 -3.26 1.86
CA ASN A 127 -36.41 -3.89 0.91
C ASN A 127 -35.14 -4.42 1.59
N THR A 128 -34.51 -5.43 1.00
CA THR A 128 -33.34 -6.07 1.59
C THR A 128 -32.04 -5.49 1.06
N PHE A 129 -30.98 -5.60 1.86
CA PHE A 129 -29.63 -5.24 1.41
C PHE A 129 -29.18 -6.08 0.20
N ASN A 130 -29.66 -7.32 0.05
CA ASN A 130 -29.40 -8.14 -1.13
C ASN A 130 -29.94 -7.50 -2.41
N ASN A 131 -31.14 -6.94 -2.34
CA ASN A 131 -31.73 -6.26 -3.49
C ASN A 131 -30.97 -4.96 -3.85
N LEU A 132 -30.41 -4.26 -2.84
CA LEU A 132 -29.51 -3.12 -3.07
C LEU A 132 -28.23 -3.54 -3.80
N ILE A 133 -27.60 -4.64 -3.36
CA ILE A 133 -26.42 -5.20 -4.01
C ILE A 133 -26.74 -5.52 -5.48
N ASP A 134 -27.84 -6.25 -5.72
CA ASP A 134 -28.29 -6.60 -7.07
C ASP A 134 -28.51 -5.35 -7.93
N GLY A 135 -29.10 -4.28 -7.36
CA GLY A 135 -29.32 -3.01 -8.04
C GLY A 135 -28.02 -2.28 -8.42
N ILE A 136 -27.02 -2.26 -7.54
CA ILE A 136 -25.70 -1.67 -7.82
C ILE A 136 -25.00 -2.42 -8.97
N TYR A 137 -24.99 -3.76 -8.92
CA TYR A 137 -24.37 -4.57 -9.97
C TYR A 137 -25.13 -4.54 -11.31
N ALA A 138 -26.44 -4.28 -11.28
CA ALA A 138 -27.26 -4.09 -12.48
C ALA A 138 -27.17 -2.66 -13.07
N SER A 139 -26.49 -1.73 -12.40
CA SER A 139 -26.39 -0.34 -12.84
C SER A 139 -25.56 -0.20 -14.13
N THR A 140 -25.91 0.80 -14.95
CA THR A 140 -25.11 1.19 -16.13
C THR A 140 -23.67 1.54 -15.75
N GLU A 141 -23.47 2.12 -14.57
CA GLU A 141 -22.16 2.46 -14.04
C GLU A 141 -21.30 1.21 -13.81
N PHE A 142 -21.83 0.19 -13.13
CA PHE A 142 -21.10 -1.06 -12.95
C PHE A 142 -20.88 -1.77 -14.28
N GLY A 143 -21.82 -1.71 -15.22
CA GLY A 143 -21.65 -2.21 -16.58
C GLY A 143 -20.40 -1.62 -17.25
N ALA A 144 -20.21 -0.30 -17.19
CA ALA A 144 -19.03 0.37 -17.72
C ALA A 144 -17.73 -0.02 -16.99
N LEU A 145 -17.78 -0.11 -15.65
CA LEU A 145 -16.63 -0.54 -14.85
C LEU A 145 -16.24 -1.99 -15.12
N SER A 146 -17.21 -2.88 -15.36
CA SER A 146 -16.94 -4.30 -15.62
C SER A 146 -16.05 -4.50 -16.85
N THR A 147 -16.22 -3.67 -17.88
CA THR A 147 -15.33 -3.66 -19.07
C THR A 147 -13.91 -3.27 -18.72
N GLN A 148 -13.71 -2.30 -17.82
CA GLN A 148 -12.38 -1.89 -17.36
C GLN A 148 -11.76 -2.95 -16.45
N ILE A 149 -12.53 -3.49 -15.51
CA ILE A 149 -12.10 -4.54 -14.58
C ILE A 149 -11.61 -5.78 -15.34
N CYS A 150 -12.31 -6.15 -16.42
CA CYS A 150 -11.97 -7.30 -17.24
C CYS A 150 -10.96 -6.99 -18.37
N ASN A 151 -10.45 -5.76 -18.47
CA ASN A 151 -9.46 -5.41 -19.48
C ASN A 151 -8.06 -5.86 -19.05
N SER A 152 -7.57 -6.90 -19.70
CA SER A 152 -6.26 -7.46 -19.36
C SER A 152 -5.06 -6.61 -19.70
N GLN A 153 -5.21 -5.71 -20.66
CA GLN A 153 -4.15 -4.80 -21.09
C GLN A 153 -4.04 -3.59 -20.16
N GLN A 154 -5.06 -3.36 -19.33
CA GLN A 154 -5.12 -2.27 -18.36
C GLN A 154 -5.60 -2.81 -17.02
N PRO A 155 -4.78 -3.59 -16.31
CA PRO A 155 -5.16 -4.26 -15.07
C PRO A 155 -5.53 -3.29 -13.92
N GLY A 156 -5.08 -2.04 -14.02
CA GLY A 156 -5.44 -0.97 -13.10
C GLY A 156 -6.65 -0.17 -13.59
N TYR A 157 -7.69 -0.09 -12.77
CA TYR A 157 -8.84 0.79 -12.96
C TYR A 157 -8.90 1.77 -11.78
N GLN A 158 -8.26 2.92 -11.98
CA GLN A 158 -7.99 3.95 -10.95
C GLN A 158 -9.21 4.25 -10.07
N PHE A 159 -9.00 4.58 -8.79
CA PHE A 159 -10.11 4.99 -7.92
C PHE A 159 -10.80 6.26 -8.47
N GLY A 160 -12.13 6.27 -8.40
CA GLY A 160 -13.00 7.28 -9.01
C GLY A 160 -12.81 8.69 -8.46
N ASN A 161 -13.47 9.64 -9.10
CA ASN A 161 -13.30 11.08 -8.88
C ASN A 161 -14.40 11.72 -8.00
N THR A 162 -15.17 10.91 -7.28
CA THR A 162 -16.19 11.41 -6.36
C THR A 162 -15.58 11.81 -5.02
N ARG A 163 -15.95 13.00 -4.53
CA ARG A 163 -15.54 13.51 -3.23
C ARG A 163 -16.04 12.63 -2.09
N ALA A 164 -15.36 12.75 -0.94
CA ALA A 164 -15.76 12.08 0.30
C ALA A 164 -17.19 12.45 0.70
N THR A 165 -17.97 11.45 1.08
CA THR A 165 -19.33 11.72 1.55
C THR A 165 -19.43 11.63 3.06
N LYS A 166 -20.19 12.57 3.62
CA LYS A 166 -20.48 12.63 5.05
C LYS A 166 -21.50 11.53 5.39
N LEU A 167 -21.11 10.66 6.31
CA LEU A 167 -22.03 9.77 7.01
C LEU A 167 -22.55 10.43 8.28
N ASP A 168 -23.64 9.90 8.83
CA ASP A 168 -24.12 10.32 10.13
C ASP A 168 -23.15 9.87 11.23
N ILE A 169 -22.94 10.77 12.20
CA ILE A 169 -21.97 10.58 13.28
C ILE A 169 -22.40 9.43 14.19
N ALA A 170 -21.48 8.51 14.48
CA ALA A 170 -21.77 7.29 15.23
C ALA A 170 -21.24 7.29 16.68
N SER A 171 -20.56 8.36 17.13
CA SER A 171 -20.06 8.45 18.50
C SER A 171 -19.90 9.91 18.96
N PRO A 172 -19.76 10.17 20.27
CA PRO A 172 -19.22 11.44 20.75
C PRO A 172 -17.80 11.68 20.21
N GLY A 173 -17.42 12.96 20.15
CA GLY A 173 -16.11 13.42 19.68
C GLY A 173 -16.22 14.67 18.82
N PHE A 174 -15.09 15.18 18.36
CA PHE A 174 -15.04 16.32 17.46
C PHE A 174 -15.61 15.97 16.08
N ALA A 175 -16.54 16.79 15.60
CA ALA A 175 -17.16 16.67 14.27
C ALA A 175 -17.35 18.04 13.58
N GLY A 176 -16.59 19.05 14.02
CA GLY A 176 -16.59 20.38 13.44
C GLY A 176 -15.78 20.47 12.14
N ASP A 177 -15.46 21.69 11.72
CA ASP A 177 -14.62 21.95 10.54
C ASP A 177 -13.12 21.90 10.84
N ALA A 178 -12.30 22.06 9.79
CA ALA A 178 -10.84 22.00 9.90
C ALA A 178 -10.25 23.11 10.78
N THR A 179 -10.83 24.32 10.77
CA THR A 179 -10.35 25.45 11.58
C THR A 179 -10.58 25.18 13.06
N ALA A 180 -11.78 24.72 13.41
CA ALA A 180 -12.11 24.34 14.78
C ALA A 180 -11.28 23.13 15.26
N LEU A 181 -10.99 22.17 14.37
CA LEU A 181 -10.12 21.04 14.71
C LEU A 181 -8.70 21.51 15.03
N GLN A 182 -8.13 22.37 14.19
CA GLN A 182 -6.79 22.92 14.42
C GLN A 182 -6.75 23.69 15.74
N ALA A 183 -7.75 24.53 16.02
CA ALA A 183 -7.83 25.26 17.28
C ALA A 183 -7.90 24.34 18.50
N GLN A 184 -8.69 23.25 18.43
CA GLN A 184 -8.75 22.28 19.52
C GLN A 184 -7.43 21.53 19.70
N LEU A 185 -6.76 21.15 18.61
CA LEU A 185 -5.43 20.54 18.66
C LEU A 185 -4.41 21.48 19.32
N ASP A 186 -4.37 22.75 18.92
CA ASP A 186 -3.43 23.74 19.44
C ASP A 186 -3.65 24.04 20.92
N GLN A 187 -4.89 23.92 21.42
CA GLN A 187 -5.23 24.09 22.83
C GLN A 187 -5.01 22.81 23.67
N THR A 188 -4.83 21.66 23.02
CA THR A 188 -4.65 20.39 23.73
C THR A 188 -3.22 20.31 24.28
N PRO A 189 -3.03 20.14 25.60
CA PRO A 189 -1.70 20.05 26.17
C PRO A 189 -0.98 18.77 25.72
N THR A 190 0.35 18.79 25.75
CA THR A 190 1.21 17.60 25.56
C THR A 190 0.71 16.42 26.41
N GLY A 191 0.60 15.24 25.80
CA GLY A 191 0.02 14.04 26.41
C GLY A 191 -1.51 13.96 26.32
N GLY A 192 -2.17 15.04 25.89
CA GLY A 192 -3.62 15.08 25.66
C GLY A 192 -4.04 14.37 24.37
N THR A 193 -5.33 14.03 24.29
CA THR A 193 -5.93 13.42 23.11
C THR A 193 -7.13 14.22 22.62
N VAL A 194 -7.14 14.56 21.34
CA VAL A 194 -8.34 15.01 20.64
C VAL A 194 -9.01 13.79 20.03
N TYR A 195 -10.20 13.47 20.52
CA TYR A 195 -11.03 12.41 19.96
C TYR A 195 -11.95 12.97 18.88
N LEU A 196 -11.80 12.50 17.64
CA LEU A 196 -12.72 12.71 16.55
C LEU A 196 -13.91 11.76 16.69
N ALA A 197 -15.11 12.28 16.44
CA ALA A 197 -16.29 11.43 16.40
C ALA A 197 -16.18 10.39 15.28
N SER A 198 -16.66 9.17 15.53
CA SER A 198 -16.74 8.13 14.51
C SER A 198 -17.51 8.66 13.32
N ARG A 199 -16.93 8.48 12.12
CA ARG A 199 -17.46 8.94 10.82
C ARG A 199 -17.48 10.45 10.60
N ALA A 200 -16.86 11.24 11.48
CA ALA A 200 -16.65 12.66 11.22
C ALA A 200 -15.86 12.81 9.92
N LEU A 201 -16.42 13.54 8.95
CA LEU A 201 -15.72 13.92 7.73
C LEU A 201 -15.29 15.38 7.85
N ILE A 202 -13.99 15.61 7.85
CA ILE A 202 -13.39 16.94 8.00
C ILE A 202 -12.60 17.24 6.75
N TYR A 203 -13.08 18.24 6.01
CA TYR A 203 -12.43 18.71 4.79
C TYR A 203 -11.31 19.69 5.11
N LEU A 204 -10.09 19.33 4.75
CA LEU A 204 -8.89 20.11 5.01
C LEU A 204 -8.57 21.03 3.83
N THR A 205 -8.57 22.34 4.08
CA THR A 205 -8.21 23.38 3.11
C THR A 205 -6.73 23.76 3.17
N GLN A 206 -6.00 23.23 4.15
CA GLN A 206 -4.56 23.39 4.38
C GLN A 206 -4.05 22.19 5.21
N PRO A 207 -2.72 22.01 5.38
CA PRO A 207 -2.20 20.95 6.24
C PRO A 207 -2.79 21.02 7.66
N LEU A 208 -3.29 19.89 8.16
CA LEU A 208 -3.66 19.78 9.58
C LEU A 208 -2.42 19.44 10.38
N ARG A 209 -2.06 20.27 11.37
CA ARG A 209 -0.88 20.07 12.21
C ARG A 209 -1.29 19.49 13.56
N VAL A 210 -0.79 18.30 13.89
CA VAL A 210 -0.98 17.70 15.22
C VAL A 210 0.21 18.10 16.11
N PRO A 211 0.00 18.86 17.20
CA PRO A 211 1.10 19.38 18.02
C PRO A 211 1.92 18.30 18.72
N SER A 212 3.13 18.68 19.15
CA SER A 212 4.07 17.76 19.78
C SER A 212 3.47 17.07 21.00
N GLY A 213 3.57 15.74 21.05
CA GLY A 213 3.03 14.93 22.13
C GLY A 213 1.50 14.86 22.22
N VAL A 214 0.75 15.45 21.28
CA VAL A 214 -0.71 15.35 21.22
C VAL A 214 -1.13 14.14 20.39
N THR A 215 -2.15 13.43 20.84
CA THR A 215 -2.78 12.35 20.08
C THR A 215 -4.04 12.84 19.38
N LEU A 216 -4.17 12.58 18.08
CA LEU A 216 -5.42 12.67 17.34
C LEU A 216 -5.92 11.25 17.07
N ALA A 217 -7.12 10.93 17.57
CA ALA A 217 -7.67 9.60 17.46
C ALA A 217 -9.16 9.61 17.10
N THR A 218 -9.66 8.59 16.41
CA THR A 218 -11.11 8.36 16.36
C THR A 218 -11.59 7.73 17.67
N THR A 219 -12.69 8.23 18.23
CA THR A 219 -13.38 7.61 19.37
C THR A 219 -13.63 6.12 19.13
N ASN A 220 -13.48 5.29 20.16
CA ASN A 220 -13.55 3.82 20.11
C ASN A 220 -12.44 3.13 19.30
N THR A 221 -11.53 3.88 18.68
CA THR A 221 -10.33 3.35 18.00
C THR A 221 -10.62 2.20 17.02
N PRO A 222 -11.55 2.38 16.05
CA PRO A 222 -11.85 1.35 15.05
C PRO A 222 -10.59 0.91 14.33
N ARG A 223 -10.51 -0.39 14.00
CA ARG A 223 -9.37 -0.96 13.27
C ARG A 223 -9.56 -0.80 11.75
N PRO A 224 -8.53 -1.03 10.91
CA PRO A 224 -8.68 -0.89 9.47
C PRO A 224 -9.83 -1.71 8.87
N ASN A 225 -10.16 -2.87 9.43
CA ASN A 225 -11.32 -3.67 9.03
C ASN A 225 -12.68 -3.01 9.31
N GLU A 226 -12.69 -1.95 10.11
CA GLU A 226 -13.85 -1.13 10.47
C GLU A 226 -13.69 0.32 9.95
N TYR A 227 -12.86 0.56 8.93
CA TYR A 227 -12.46 1.91 8.53
C TYR A 227 -13.63 2.84 8.19
N ALA A 228 -14.80 2.31 7.79
CA ALA A 228 -15.98 3.12 7.54
C ALA A 228 -16.53 3.80 8.82
N ASN A 229 -16.10 3.35 10.00
CA ASN A 229 -16.37 3.98 11.30
C ASN A 229 -15.27 4.96 11.74
N MET A 230 -14.13 5.02 11.04
CA MET A 230 -13.08 6.01 11.33
C MET A 230 -13.58 7.42 11.05
N ALA A 231 -13.08 8.39 11.80
CA ALA A 231 -13.11 9.78 11.34
C ALA A 231 -12.20 9.90 10.10
N ARG A 232 -12.66 10.65 9.10
CA ARG A 232 -11.97 10.87 7.84
C ARG A 232 -11.52 12.31 7.69
N LEU A 233 -10.21 12.49 7.55
CA LEU A 233 -9.56 13.73 7.19
C LEU A 233 -9.35 13.72 5.67
N ALA A 234 -10.14 14.51 4.95
CA ALA A 234 -10.14 14.53 3.50
C ALA A 234 -9.57 15.84 2.96
N ARG A 235 -8.58 15.76 2.08
CA ARG A 235 -8.05 16.93 1.39
C ARG A 235 -9.14 17.63 0.55
N SER A 236 -9.25 18.95 0.63
CA SER A 236 -10.27 19.73 -0.09
C SER A 236 -9.69 20.85 -0.97
N GLY A 237 -8.66 20.54 -1.75
CA GLY A 237 -8.17 21.47 -2.77
C GLY A 237 -6.70 21.35 -3.10
N GLU A 238 -6.26 22.25 -3.96
CA GLU A 238 -4.87 22.43 -4.34
C GLU A 238 -4.16 23.32 -3.32
N TRP A 239 -3.11 22.77 -2.73
CA TRP A 239 -2.19 23.47 -1.84
C TRP A 239 -0.90 22.66 -1.76
N ILE A 240 0.15 23.20 -1.14
CA ILE A 240 1.42 22.49 -1.00
C ILE A 240 1.57 22.01 0.45
N GLY A 241 1.94 20.75 0.63
CA GLY A 241 2.22 20.14 1.92
C GLY A 241 1.43 18.87 2.22
N PRO A 242 1.70 18.26 3.38
CA PRO A 242 1.07 17.01 3.81
C PRO A 242 -0.42 17.22 4.13
N THR A 243 -1.23 16.19 3.95
CA THR A 243 -2.62 16.22 4.42
C THR A 243 -2.68 16.34 5.94
N VAL A 244 -1.84 15.58 6.65
CA VAL A 244 -1.64 15.65 8.10
C VAL A 244 -0.14 15.75 8.40
N ASP A 245 0.25 16.73 9.20
CA ASP A 245 1.62 16.97 9.66
C ASP A 245 1.74 16.66 11.15
N LEU A 246 2.50 15.61 11.49
CA LEU A 246 2.73 15.16 12.85
C LEU A 246 4.03 15.75 13.37
N LEU A 247 3.92 16.59 14.42
CA LEU A 247 5.09 17.11 15.14
C LEU A 247 5.74 16.05 16.04
N PRO A 248 6.96 16.28 16.53
CA PRO A 248 7.65 15.37 17.45
C PRO A 248 6.77 14.84 18.59
N GLY A 249 6.64 13.52 18.70
CA GLY A 249 5.81 12.82 19.70
C GLY A 249 4.31 12.85 19.44
N ALA A 250 3.85 13.49 18.37
CA ALA A 250 2.45 13.47 17.98
C ALA A 250 2.02 12.08 17.52
N LYS A 251 0.75 11.73 17.73
CA LYS A 251 0.22 10.42 17.38
C LYS A 251 -1.06 10.54 16.58
N LEU A 252 -1.19 9.70 15.56
CA LEU A 252 -2.41 9.50 14.79
C LEU A 252 -2.88 8.07 14.97
N VAL A 253 -4.09 7.87 15.51
CA VAL A 253 -4.60 6.54 15.89
C VAL A 253 -5.99 6.31 15.32
N SER A 254 -6.15 5.26 14.50
CA SER A 254 -7.46 4.89 13.93
C SER A 254 -8.13 6.02 13.15
N VAL A 255 -7.36 6.78 12.36
CA VAL A 255 -7.88 7.88 11.52
C VAL A 255 -7.77 7.50 10.05
N TRP A 256 -8.76 7.86 9.26
CA TRP A 256 -8.70 7.72 7.81
C TRP A 256 -8.20 9.04 7.18
N VAL A 257 -6.98 9.03 6.65
CA VAL A 257 -6.42 10.16 5.88
C VAL A 257 -6.60 9.91 4.39
N ASP A 258 -7.30 10.81 3.71
CA ASP A 258 -7.59 10.70 2.29
C ASP A 258 -7.04 11.89 1.49
N GLY A 259 -6.10 11.59 0.59
CA GLY A 259 -5.44 12.58 -0.26
C GLY A 259 -6.32 13.10 -1.41
N GLN A 260 -7.46 12.45 -1.67
CA GLN A 260 -8.46 12.87 -2.64
C GLN A 260 -7.91 13.09 -4.06
N ARG A 261 -6.80 12.41 -4.43
CA ARG A 261 -6.09 12.59 -5.71
C ARG A 261 -7.01 12.61 -6.93
N GLY A 262 -7.97 11.70 -7.00
CA GLY A 262 -8.89 11.56 -8.14
C GLY A 262 -9.88 12.72 -8.31
N THR A 263 -10.11 13.51 -7.25
CA THR A 263 -11.22 14.48 -7.19
C THR A 263 -10.75 15.94 -7.30
N ILE A 264 -9.45 16.18 -7.10
CA ILE A 264 -8.83 17.50 -7.10
C ILE A 264 -8.12 17.72 -8.45
N PRO A 265 -8.22 18.91 -9.07
CA PRO A 265 -7.43 19.25 -10.25
C PRO A 265 -5.91 19.07 -10.04
N ASN A 266 -5.16 18.96 -11.13
CA ASN A 266 -3.73 18.65 -11.15
C ASN A 266 -3.40 17.46 -10.24
N ARG A 267 -3.72 16.25 -10.69
CA ARG A 267 -3.81 15.02 -9.87
C ARG A 267 -2.55 14.74 -9.04
N TYR A 268 -1.38 15.19 -9.47
CA TYR A 268 -0.14 14.96 -8.76
C TYR A 268 0.63 16.26 -8.47
N SER A 269 1.28 16.29 -7.31
CA SER A 269 2.28 17.29 -6.97
C SER A 269 3.31 16.67 -6.03
N ARG A 270 4.57 16.63 -6.45
CA ARG A 270 5.66 15.95 -5.74
C ARG A 270 5.82 16.36 -4.27
N PRO A 271 5.72 17.64 -3.87
CA PRO A 271 5.85 18.04 -2.47
C PRO A 271 4.68 17.61 -1.56
N ASN A 272 3.59 17.10 -2.13
CA ASN A 272 2.43 16.68 -1.35
C ASN A 272 2.59 15.23 -0.89
N VAL A 273 2.10 14.96 0.32
CA VAL A 273 2.02 13.62 0.89
C VAL A 273 0.70 13.50 1.66
N ASN A 274 0.32 12.29 2.07
CA ASN A 274 -0.83 12.17 2.97
C ASN A 274 -0.44 12.46 4.42
N ILE A 275 0.50 11.70 4.97
CA ILE A 275 0.96 11.90 6.35
C ILE A 275 2.45 12.17 6.36
N ARG A 276 2.87 13.24 7.05
CA ARG A 276 4.28 13.53 7.34
C ARG A 276 4.55 13.45 8.82
N MET A 277 5.64 12.79 9.20
CA MET A 277 6.16 12.74 10.57
C MET A 277 7.50 13.50 10.62
N LEU A 278 7.55 14.64 11.32
CA LEU A 278 8.73 15.53 11.38
C LEU A 278 9.81 15.08 12.39
N SER A 279 10.05 13.77 12.48
CA SER A 279 11.05 13.15 13.38
C SER A 279 10.64 13.28 14.86
N GLY A 280 11.60 13.30 15.78
CA GLY A 280 11.35 13.34 17.22
C GLY A 280 11.20 11.96 17.86
N ASP A 281 10.75 11.95 19.11
CA ASP A 281 10.63 10.73 19.91
C ASP A 281 9.18 10.23 19.92
N ASN A 282 8.95 8.96 19.60
CA ASN A 282 7.66 8.28 19.70
C ASN A 282 6.52 8.92 18.87
N THR A 283 6.85 9.59 17.75
CA THR A 283 5.85 10.04 16.77
C THR A 283 5.26 8.80 16.09
N SER A 284 3.92 8.71 16.01
CA SER A 284 3.28 7.44 15.64
C SER A 284 2.10 7.59 14.67
N VAL A 285 1.97 6.63 13.74
CA VAL A 285 0.78 6.40 12.91
C VAL A 285 0.34 4.95 13.11
N ILE A 286 -0.83 4.74 13.73
CA ILE A 286 -1.25 3.43 14.22
C ILE A 286 -2.69 3.13 13.77
N PHE A 287 -2.91 1.91 13.25
CA PHE A 287 -4.23 1.38 12.88
C PHE A 287 -5.06 2.30 11.98
N SER A 288 -4.39 3.15 11.21
CA SER A 288 -4.99 4.19 10.37
C SER A 288 -5.18 3.69 8.94
N ARG A 289 -6.12 4.30 8.24
CA ARG A 289 -6.32 4.10 6.81
C ARG A 289 -5.74 5.28 6.04
N VAL A 290 -4.95 5.01 5.01
CA VAL A 290 -4.38 6.04 4.13
C VAL A 290 -4.75 5.73 2.69
N SER A 291 -5.47 6.63 2.03
CA SER A 291 -5.99 6.39 0.68
C SER A 291 -5.77 7.56 -0.27
N ASN A 292 -5.76 7.25 -1.57
CA ASN A 292 -5.73 8.22 -2.67
C ASN A 292 -4.63 9.27 -2.51
N THR A 293 -3.43 8.79 -2.19
CA THR A 293 -2.23 9.57 -1.89
C THR A 293 -2.11 10.79 -2.79
N ARG A 294 -1.91 12.00 -2.26
CA ARG A 294 -1.92 13.21 -3.10
C ARG A 294 -0.66 13.40 -3.94
N GLY A 295 0.50 13.01 -3.45
CA GLY A 295 1.79 13.24 -4.13
C GLY A 295 2.76 12.09 -3.95
N ALA A 296 4.01 12.38 -3.61
CA ALA A 296 5.11 11.42 -3.73
C ALA A 296 5.02 10.21 -2.79
N THR A 297 4.35 10.31 -1.64
CA THR A 297 4.30 9.22 -0.66
C THR A 297 3.06 9.29 0.24
N SER A 298 2.63 8.11 0.70
CA SER A 298 1.43 7.98 1.53
C SER A 298 1.75 8.30 3.00
N ILE A 299 2.85 7.76 3.52
CA ILE A 299 3.36 8.09 4.85
C ILE A 299 4.86 8.35 4.72
N GLU A 300 5.30 9.56 5.07
CA GLU A 300 6.72 9.87 5.21
C GLU A 300 7.10 10.10 6.67
N ALA A 301 8.25 9.53 7.05
CA ALA A 301 8.90 9.83 8.30
C ALA A 301 10.27 10.42 8.03
N PHE A 302 10.43 11.70 8.35
CA PHE A 302 11.71 12.38 8.26
C PHE A 302 12.68 11.88 9.33
N GLY A 303 13.97 12.02 9.02
CA GLY A 303 15.07 11.85 9.96
C GLY A 303 15.52 13.17 10.55
N THR A 304 16.65 13.13 11.24
CA THR A 304 17.29 14.29 11.83
C THR A 304 17.56 15.34 10.75
N GLY A 305 17.18 16.57 11.03
CA GLY A 305 17.93 17.76 10.63
C GLY A 305 18.49 18.35 11.91
N ALA A 306 19.51 19.22 11.85
CA ALA A 306 20.08 19.87 13.03
C ALA A 306 18.96 20.24 14.03
N ASP A 307 19.00 19.62 15.22
CA ASP A 307 18.09 19.76 16.38
C ASP A 307 16.91 18.76 16.57
N ARG A 308 16.66 17.76 15.68
CA ARG A 308 15.49 16.86 15.83
C ARG A 308 15.78 15.36 15.60
N ILE A 309 16.53 14.74 16.51
CA ILE A 309 16.87 13.32 16.40
C ILE A 309 15.61 12.44 16.41
N CYS A 310 15.48 11.56 15.42
CA CYS A 310 14.39 10.60 15.37
C CYS A 310 14.64 9.40 16.28
N ARG A 311 13.72 9.10 17.19
CA ARG A 311 13.80 7.96 18.11
C ARG A 311 12.46 7.27 18.22
N GLN A 312 12.47 5.94 18.11
CA GLN A 312 11.32 5.08 18.41
C GLN A 312 10.02 5.50 17.70
N ASN A 313 10.10 6.02 16.48
CA ASN A 313 8.90 6.34 15.71
C ASN A 313 8.19 5.06 15.27
N ILE A 314 6.86 5.09 15.21
CA ILE A 314 6.06 3.88 14.98
C ILE A 314 5.11 4.07 13.81
N ILE A 315 5.18 3.19 12.82
CA ILE A 315 4.20 3.06 11.74
C ILE A 315 3.66 1.64 11.80
N TRP A 316 2.48 1.47 12.40
CA TRP A 316 2.01 0.15 12.81
C TRP A 316 0.58 -0.16 12.41
N GLY A 317 0.37 -1.31 11.76
CA GLY A 317 -0.97 -1.86 11.55
C GLY A 317 -1.84 -1.02 10.62
N ASN A 318 -1.25 -0.19 9.75
CA ASN A 318 -1.99 0.70 8.87
C ASN A 318 -2.40 -0.01 7.57
N LEU A 319 -3.50 0.45 6.96
CA LEU A 319 -3.89 0.07 5.61
C LEU A 319 -3.64 1.24 4.66
N VAL A 320 -2.69 1.08 3.75
CA VAL A 320 -2.30 2.06 2.73
C VAL A 320 -2.74 1.56 1.35
N THR A 321 -3.52 2.38 0.66
CA THR A 321 -3.99 2.09 -0.72
C THR A 321 -3.63 3.25 -1.64
N ALA A 322 -2.93 2.96 -2.73
CA ALA A 322 -2.49 3.96 -3.70
C ALA A 322 -3.12 3.77 -5.10
N TYR A 323 -4.36 3.30 -5.15
CA TYR A 323 -5.12 3.03 -6.39
C TYR A 323 -5.21 4.19 -7.40
N THR A 324 -5.01 5.43 -6.98
CA THR A 324 -5.01 6.61 -7.86
C THR A 324 -3.63 6.96 -8.42
N SER A 325 -2.57 6.35 -7.89
CA SER A 325 -1.22 6.55 -8.38
C SER A 325 -0.99 5.82 -9.69
N SER A 326 0.06 6.21 -10.41
CA SER A 326 0.42 5.59 -11.68
C SER A 326 1.93 5.39 -11.78
N HIS A 327 2.32 4.30 -12.42
CA HIS A 327 3.71 3.88 -12.56
C HIS A 327 4.42 4.55 -13.74
N THR A 328 3.67 4.98 -14.76
CA THR A 328 4.22 5.28 -16.09
C THR A 328 4.15 6.74 -16.54
N ASN A 329 3.57 7.66 -15.75
CA ASN A 329 3.19 9.01 -16.20
C ASN A 329 3.62 10.16 -15.27
N GLY A 330 4.68 9.99 -14.49
CA GLY A 330 5.07 11.06 -13.55
C GLY A 330 4.36 11.04 -12.19
N GLU A 331 3.22 10.36 -12.07
CA GLU A 331 2.30 10.47 -10.92
C GLU A 331 2.46 9.31 -9.92
N TRP A 332 3.69 8.92 -9.66
CA TRP A 332 3.98 7.78 -8.80
C TRP A 332 3.85 8.12 -7.31
N SER A 333 3.77 7.06 -6.49
CA SER A 333 3.68 7.21 -5.04
C SER A 333 4.30 6.04 -4.31
N ASP A 334 5.18 6.35 -3.37
CA ASP A 334 5.61 5.41 -2.37
C ASP A 334 4.44 5.04 -1.45
N GLY A 335 4.52 3.83 -0.89
CA GLY A 335 3.69 3.45 0.23
C GLY A 335 4.14 4.16 1.51
N ILE A 336 5.29 3.75 2.03
CA ILE A 336 5.88 4.28 3.26
C ILE A 336 7.35 4.61 3.03
N SER A 337 7.72 5.87 3.24
CA SER A 337 9.08 6.39 3.03
C SER A 337 9.69 6.84 4.35
N VAL A 338 10.83 6.28 4.75
CA VAL A 338 11.42 6.51 6.07
C VAL A 338 12.86 6.94 5.97
N ALA A 339 13.11 8.21 6.28
CA ALA A 339 14.45 8.74 6.58
C ALA A 339 14.72 8.82 8.09
N CYS A 340 13.72 8.52 8.94
CA CYS A 340 13.90 8.42 10.39
C CYS A 340 14.95 7.37 10.76
N GLU A 341 15.93 7.75 11.58
CA GLU A 341 17.05 6.94 12.07
C GLU A 341 16.65 5.71 12.87
N ASN A 342 15.53 5.77 13.58
CA ASN A 342 15.09 4.71 14.47
C ASN A 342 13.57 4.69 14.50
N ALA A 343 13.00 3.88 13.62
CA ALA A 343 11.57 3.64 13.52
C ALA A 343 11.27 2.14 13.48
N THR A 344 10.06 1.79 13.93
CA THR A 344 9.45 0.47 13.75
C THR A 344 8.31 0.59 12.73
N ILE A 345 8.45 -0.10 11.60
CA ILE A 345 7.47 -0.16 10.52
C ILE A 345 6.98 -1.60 10.44
N ALA A 346 5.83 -1.89 11.04
CA ALA A 346 5.38 -3.28 11.12
C ALA A 346 3.87 -3.48 10.99
N TYR A 347 3.50 -4.65 10.48
CA TYR A 347 2.10 -5.06 10.30
C TYR A 347 1.28 -4.13 9.40
N ASN A 348 1.94 -3.31 8.57
CA ASN A 348 1.25 -2.46 7.61
C ASN A 348 0.89 -3.27 6.37
N THR A 349 -0.23 -2.91 5.75
CA THR A 349 -0.62 -3.37 4.42
C THR A 349 -0.43 -2.22 3.44
N VAL A 350 0.32 -2.43 2.37
CA VAL A 350 0.51 -1.47 1.27
C VAL A 350 0.02 -2.10 -0.02
N ILE A 351 -0.94 -1.46 -0.68
CA ILE A 351 -1.57 -1.95 -1.90
C ILE A 351 -1.43 -0.92 -3.02
N ASP A 352 -0.93 -1.37 -4.17
CA ASP A 352 -0.90 -0.62 -5.44
C ASP A 352 -0.11 0.71 -5.37
N SER A 353 0.93 0.78 -4.54
CA SER A 353 1.92 1.88 -4.56
C SER A 353 2.78 1.79 -5.81
N THR A 354 2.85 2.85 -6.61
CA THR A 354 3.49 2.78 -7.92
C THR A 354 4.96 3.19 -7.98
N ASP A 355 5.49 3.70 -6.87
CA ASP A 355 6.94 3.86 -6.68
C ASP A 355 7.49 2.71 -5.83
N VAL A 356 8.02 2.97 -4.63
CA VAL A 356 8.47 1.90 -3.73
C VAL A 356 7.46 1.67 -2.61
N ALA A 357 7.06 0.42 -2.37
CA ALA A 357 6.04 0.15 -1.35
C ALA A 357 6.54 0.44 0.06
N LEU A 358 7.75 0.02 0.41
CA LEU A 358 8.42 0.31 1.68
C LEU A 358 9.89 0.69 1.42
N ILE A 359 10.30 1.90 1.78
CA ILE A 359 11.66 2.38 1.52
C ILE A 359 12.29 3.02 2.76
N LEU A 360 13.52 2.60 3.06
CA LEU A 360 14.41 3.28 4.00
C LEU A 360 15.37 4.17 3.21
N PHE A 361 15.32 5.47 3.47
CA PHE A 361 16.25 6.44 2.92
C PHE A 361 17.42 6.69 3.88
N ASN A 362 18.46 7.35 3.38
CA ASN A 362 19.53 7.86 4.23
C ASN A 362 19.02 8.86 5.29
N VAL A 363 19.85 9.03 6.32
CA VAL A 363 19.70 10.03 7.38
C VAL A 363 20.57 11.24 7.04
N ASN A 364 20.08 12.46 7.26
CA ASN A 364 20.80 13.70 6.95
C ASN A 364 21.30 14.42 8.22
N PRO A 365 22.38 15.22 8.14
CA PRO A 365 23.26 15.38 6.99
C PRO A 365 24.27 14.22 6.80
N ILE A 366 24.79 14.11 5.58
CA ILE A 366 26.04 13.39 5.24
C ILE A 366 27.12 13.78 6.27
N ASP A 367 27.90 12.82 6.77
CA ASP A 367 28.89 12.94 7.88
C ASP A 367 28.37 12.87 9.32
N SER A 368 27.08 12.60 9.54
CA SER A 368 26.63 12.27 10.88
C SER A 368 27.07 10.84 11.26
N GLU A 369 27.57 10.63 12.49
CA GLU A 369 27.75 9.29 13.10
C GLU A 369 26.41 8.54 13.32
N ILE A 370 25.35 9.05 12.72
CA ILE A 370 23.99 8.61 12.91
C ILE A 370 23.75 7.48 11.92
N ASN A 371 23.47 6.30 12.46
CA ASN A 371 23.11 5.13 11.67
C ASN A 371 21.61 5.15 11.40
N GLN A 372 21.23 4.71 10.20
CA GLN A 372 19.90 4.21 9.98
C GLN A 372 19.76 2.85 10.72
N THR A 373 18.80 2.75 11.65
CA THR A 373 18.57 1.61 12.55
C THR A 373 17.12 1.10 12.55
N SER A 374 16.31 1.57 11.61
CA SER A 374 14.88 1.26 11.54
C SER A 374 14.63 -0.20 11.20
N GLN A 375 13.57 -0.76 11.79
CA GLN A 375 13.13 -2.13 11.58
C GLN A 375 11.84 -2.14 10.77
N VAL A 376 11.83 -2.84 9.64
CA VAL A 376 10.69 -2.98 8.73
C VAL A 376 10.30 -4.45 8.66
N PHE A 377 9.22 -4.85 9.34
CA PHE A 377 8.89 -6.27 9.42
C PHE A 377 7.42 -6.63 9.45
N ARG A 378 7.10 -7.84 8.97
CA ARG A 378 5.72 -8.38 8.94
C ARG A 378 4.73 -7.45 8.25
N ASN A 379 5.19 -6.68 7.28
CA ASN A 379 4.33 -5.90 6.41
C ASN A 379 3.86 -6.77 5.25
N THR A 380 2.73 -6.41 4.65
CA THR A 380 2.15 -7.03 3.47
C THR A 380 2.16 -6.04 2.31
N VAL A 381 2.81 -6.39 1.21
CA VAL A 381 2.86 -5.58 -0.02
C VAL A 381 2.15 -6.32 -1.15
N ILE A 382 1.20 -5.65 -1.81
CA ILE A 382 0.41 -6.25 -2.89
C ILE A 382 0.33 -5.30 -4.07
N GLN A 383 0.80 -5.74 -5.23
CA GLN A 383 0.49 -5.10 -6.51
C GLN A 383 -0.60 -5.89 -7.20
N ALA A 384 -1.80 -5.33 -7.31
CA ALA A 384 -2.98 -6.02 -7.82
C ALA A 384 -3.48 -5.40 -9.13
N GLY A 385 -3.31 -4.09 -9.33
CA GLY A 385 -3.64 -3.40 -10.59
C GLY A 385 -2.64 -2.33 -10.99
N ASN A 386 -1.73 -1.95 -10.09
CA ASN A 386 -0.67 -1.01 -10.39
C ASN A 386 0.69 -1.71 -10.30
N SER A 387 1.55 -1.53 -11.32
CA SER A 387 2.97 -1.87 -11.21
C SER A 387 3.69 -0.89 -10.27
N GLY A 388 4.86 -1.28 -9.74
CA GLY A 388 5.69 -0.43 -8.89
C GLY A 388 7.18 -0.51 -9.22
N TYR A 389 7.96 0.47 -8.79
CA TYR A 389 9.41 0.46 -8.99
C TYR A 389 10.12 -0.54 -8.06
N ALA A 390 9.70 -0.63 -6.79
CA ALA A 390 10.16 -1.71 -5.93
C ALA A 390 9.17 -2.15 -4.85
N GLY A 391 9.32 -3.39 -4.39
CA GLY A 391 8.57 -3.90 -3.24
C GLY A 391 9.13 -3.31 -1.95
N ILE A 392 10.39 -3.63 -1.65
CA ILE A 392 11.11 -3.08 -0.49
C ILE A 392 12.50 -2.59 -0.88
N ALA A 393 12.98 -1.51 -0.27
CA ALA A 393 14.27 -0.94 -0.60
C ALA A 393 15.03 -0.29 0.58
N ILE A 394 16.36 -0.33 0.48
CA ILE A 394 17.28 0.61 1.15
C ILE A 394 17.89 1.48 0.07
N ASP A 395 17.71 2.79 0.20
CA ASP A 395 18.09 3.79 -0.80
C ASP A 395 18.99 4.89 -0.17
N PRO A 396 20.31 4.79 -0.35
CA PRO A 396 21.28 5.86 -0.03
C PRO A 396 21.02 7.21 -0.71
N PHE A 397 20.13 7.29 -1.69
CA PHE A 397 19.64 8.45 -2.44
C PHE A 397 20.53 8.96 -3.58
N PHE A 398 19.90 9.78 -4.43
CA PHE A 398 20.49 10.39 -5.61
C PHE A 398 21.60 11.39 -5.24
N ASN A 399 22.68 11.39 -6.01
CA ASN A 399 23.77 12.35 -5.92
C ASN A 399 24.09 12.95 -7.30
N ALA A 400 23.70 14.21 -7.52
CA ALA A 400 23.97 14.92 -8.77
C ALA A 400 25.46 15.05 -9.12
N ASN A 401 26.33 15.00 -8.11
CA ASN A 401 27.78 15.07 -8.32
C ASN A 401 28.41 13.71 -8.62
N GLY A 402 27.63 12.62 -8.55
CA GLY A 402 28.10 11.24 -8.60
C GLY A 402 28.63 10.74 -7.26
N GLY A 403 28.30 9.50 -6.89
CA GLY A 403 28.83 8.85 -5.69
C GLY A 403 29.85 7.78 -6.00
N ASP A 404 30.63 7.46 -4.96
CA ASP A 404 31.90 6.73 -5.00
C ASP A 404 33.14 7.57 -5.35
N LYS A 405 33.07 8.90 -5.25
CA LYS A 405 34.30 9.71 -5.25
C LYS A 405 35.07 9.48 -3.94
N PRO A 406 36.41 9.33 -3.99
CA PRO A 406 37.24 9.27 -2.80
C PRO A 406 36.95 10.47 -1.87
N GLY A 407 36.77 10.19 -0.58
CA GLY A 407 36.48 11.23 0.43
C GLY A 407 35.00 11.60 0.59
N ILE A 408 34.07 11.02 -0.19
CA ILE A 408 32.63 11.14 0.10
C ILE A 408 32.24 10.08 1.16
N PRO A 409 31.67 10.49 2.31
CA PRO A 409 31.19 9.58 3.35
C PRO A 409 30.06 8.70 2.83
N ARG A 410 30.00 7.46 3.32
CA ARG A 410 28.93 6.52 3.00
C ARG A 410 27.84 6.61 4.06
N PHE A 411 26.59 6.61 3.64
CA PHE A 411 25.47 6.52 4.58
C PHE A 411 25.43 5.14 5.22
N SER A 412 25.36 5.10 6.55
CA SER A 412 25.35 3.86 7.30
C SER A 412 23.93 3.39 7.59
N PHE A 413 23.67 2.13 7.22
CA PHE A 413 22.46 1.37 7.49
C PHE A 413 22.74 0.20 8.42
N ALA A 414 23.84 0.24 9.18
CA ALA A 414 24.33 -0.90 9.95
C ALA A 414 23.33 -1.49 10.97
N GLY A 415 22.35 -0.70 11.44
CA GLY A 415 21.28 -1.20 12.31
C GLY A 415 19.96 -1.44 11.59
N ALA A 416 19.84 -1.08 10.32
CA ALA A 416 18.58 -1.17 9.58
C ALA A 416 18.30 -2.62 9.17
N SER A 417 17.05 -3.06 9.32
CA SER A 417 16.64 -4.39 8.84
C SER A 417 15.26 -4.37 8.21
N LEU A 418 15.13 -5.04 7.08
CA LEU A 418 13.87 -5.35 6.42
C LEU A 418 13.70 -6.87 6.46
N HIS A 419 12.77 -7.37 7.27
CA HIS A 419 12.63 -8.81 7.48
C HIS A 419 11.20 -9.32 7.64
N GLU A 420 10.95 -10.59 7.34
CA GLU A 420 9.63 -11.23 7.51
C GLU A 420 8.50 -10.49 6.78
N ASN A 421 8.80 -9.73 5.72
CA ASN A 421 7.78 -9.05 4.91
C ASN A 421 7.23 -10.00 3.85
N LEU A 422 5.91 -9.94 3.63
CA LEU A 422 5.19 -10.74 2.66
C LEU A 422 4.83 -9.89 1.43
N MET A 423 5.19 -10.35 0.23
CA MET A 423 4.96 -9.59 -1.00
C MET A 423 4.57 -10.46 -2.19
N TRP A 424 3.53 -10.07 -2.93
CA TRP A 424 3.14 -10.74 -4.17
C TRP A 424 2.48 -9.78 -5.15
N THR A 425 2.35 -10.23 -6.39
CA THR A 425 1.71 -9.44 -7.44
C THR A 425 0.62 -10.22 -8.16
N GLY A 426 -0.33 -9.50 -8.78
CA GLY A 426 -1.11 -10.02 -9.89
C GLY A 426 -0.20 -10.37 -11.07
N GLN A 427 -0.67 -11.25 -11.95
CA GLN A 427 0.12 -11.70 -13.11
C GLN A 427 0.30 -10.62 -14.20
N GLN A 428 -0.54 -9.59 -14.20
CA GLN A 428 -0.58 -8.52 -15.21
C GLN A 428 0.17 -7.26 -14.78
N VAL A 429 0.63 -7.22 -13.53
CA VAL A 429 1.39 -6.11 -12.96
C VAL A 429 2.71 -6.66 -12.46
N HIS A 430 3.68 -5.78 -12.28
CA HIS A 430 5.02 -6.17 -11.89
C HIS A 430 5.63 -5.19 -10.89
N LEU A 431 6.70 -5.65 -10.25
CA LEU A 431 7.69 -4.78 -9.64
C LEU A 431 8.92 -4.71 -10.55
N ASP A 432 9.49 -3.53 -10.74
CA ASP A 432 10.75 -3.43 -11.49
C ASP A 432 11.87 -4.20 -10.78
N ILE A 433 11.95 -4.05 -9.45
CA ILE A 433 12.78 -4.84 -8.56
C ILE A 433 11.97 -5.29 -7.35
N ALA A 434 12.04 -6.58 -6.97
CA ALA A 434 11.33 -7.05 -5.78
C ALA A 434 11.98 -6.50 -4.49
N ILE A 435 13.29 -6.71 -4.33
CA ILE A 435 14.11 -6.20 -3.23
C ILE A 435 15.30 -5.42 -3.79
N ALA A 436 15.40 -4.13 -3.45
CA ALA A 436 16.48 -3.27 -3.92
C ALA A 436 17.42 -2.86 -2.77
N ALA A 437 18.68 -3.25 -2.88
CA ALA A 437 19.76 -2.87 -1.97
C ALA A 437 20.70 -1.88 -2.66
N GLY A 438 20.40 -0.59 -2.51
CA GLY A 438 21.16 0.51 -3.10
C GLY A 438 20.47 1.19 -4.27
N THR A 439 20.96 2.39 -4.60
CA THR A 439 20.28 3.39 -5.45
C THR A 439 20.65 3.31 -6.93
N ARG A 440 21.75 2.61 -7.27
CA ARG A 440 22.29 2.57 -8.63
C ARG A 440 21.33 2.01 -9.68
N PRO A 441 20.41 1.07 -9.38
CA PRO A 441 19.42 0.61 -10.36
C PRO A 441 18.59 1.72 -11.00
N TRP A 442 18.39 2.84 -10.29
CA TRP A 442 17.62 3.98 -10.76
C TRP A 442 18.46 5.12 -11.34
N PHE A 443 19.67 5.35 -10.80
CA PHE A 443 20.45 6.55 -11.11
C PHE A 443 21.91 6.29 -11.51
N GLY A 444 22.31 5.02 -11.60
CA GLY A 444 23.65 4.60 -12.00
C GLY A 444 24.73 5.30 -11.19
N ALA A 445 25.71 5.89 -11.87
CA ALA A 445 26.81 6.63 -11.23
C ALA A 445 26.36 7.89 -10.46
N LEU A 446 25.14 8.40 -10.67
CA LEU A 446 24.58 9.57 -9.98
C LEU A 446 23.90 9.19 -8.66
N SER A 447 24.51 8.29 -7.90
CA SER A 447 23.95 7.70 -6.69
C SER A 447 24.95 7.80 -5.55
N TYR A 448 24.51 8.07 -4.31
CA TYR A 448 25.34 7.77 -3.14
C TYR A 448 25.51 6.26 -2.97
N ASN A 449 26.64 5.87 -2.36
CA ASN A 449 26.82 4.51 -1.87
C ASN A 449 26.49 4.46 -0.37
N GLY A 450 25.75 3.44 0.05
CA GLY A 450 25.53 3.13 1.45
C GLY A 450 26.41 1.99 1.93
N THR A 451 26.39 1.73 3.24
CA THR A 451 26.99 0.54 3.85
C THR A 451 26.10 -0.05 4.94
N GLY A 452 26.09 -1.37 5.11
CA GLY A 452 25.24 -2.06 6.08
C GLY A 452 23.86 -2.40 5.55
N GLY A 453 22.92 -2.63 6.47
CA GLY A 453 21.54 -3.01 6.15
C GLY A 453 21.36 -4.52 6.00
N ILE A 454 20.26 -5.03 6.51
CA ILE A 454 19.92 -6.46 6.48
C ILE A 454 18.58 -6.65 5.76
N PHE A 455 18.56 -7.52 4.75
CA PHE A 455 17.35 -8.07 4.15
C PHE A 455 17.30 -9.56 4.47
N ARG A 456 16.35 -9.99 5.32
CA ARG A 456 16.25 -11.40 5.69
C ARG A 456 14.83 -11.93 5.80
N GLU A 457 14.62 -13.20 5.48
CA GLU A 457 13.32 -13.86 5.69
C GLU A 457 12.13 -13.15 5.02
N ASN A 458 12.38 -12.30 4.01
CA ASN A 458 11.31 -11.73 3.19
C ASN A 458 10.84 -12.79 2.21
N THR A 459 9.53 -12.89 2.02
CA THR A 459 8.96 -14.00 1.26
C THR A 459 7.81 -13.58 0.36
N SER A 460 7.61 -14.32 -0.73
CA SER A 460 6.36 -14.26 -1.48
C SER A 460 5.32 -15.28 -1.02
N GLY A 461 5.65 -16.09 -0.01
CA GLY A 461 4.80 -17.14 0.52
C GLY A 461 4.40 -18.16 -0.54
N ASN A 462 3.10 -18.39 -0.70
CA ASN A 462 2.52 -19.33 -1.64
C ASN A 462 2.21 -18.75 -3.02
N LEU A 463 2.49 -17.47 -3.24
CA LEU A 463 2.25 -16.77 -4.50
C LEU A 463 3.57 -16.28 -5.08
N SER A 464 3.50 -15.86 -6.33
CA SER A 464 4.66 -15.35 -7.06
C SER A 464 4.66 -13.82 -7.12
N ILE A 465 5.84 -13.26 -7.29
CA ILE A 465 6.06 -11.87 -7.65
C ILE A 465 6.47 -11.85 -9.11
N THR A 466 5.68 -11.18 -9.94
CA THR A 466 6.12 -10.80 -11.28
C THR A 466 7.12 -9.65 -11.13
N ALA A 467 8.35 -9.82 -11.60
CA ALA A 467 9.36 -8.79 -11.47
C ALA A 467 10.29 -8.66 -12.68
N GLY A 468 10.81 -7.46 -12.91
CA GLY A 468 11.94 -7.27 -13.82
C GLY A 468 13.20 -7.95 -13.27
N SER A 469 13.47 -7.79 -11.98
CA SER A 469 14.52 -8.54 -11.26
C SER A 469 14.08 -8.83 -9.83
N GLY A 470 14.53 -9.96 -9.28
CA GLY A 470 14.17 -10.36 -7.92
C GLY A 470 14.85 -9.47 -6.88
N ILE A 471 16.11 -9.77 -6.61
CA ILE A 471 16.95 -9.03 -5.67
C ILE A 471 18.08 -8.36 -6.43
N VAL A 472 18.31 -7.07 -6.20
CA VAL A 472 19.41 -6.32 -6.80
C VAL A 472 20.23 -5.63 -5.70
N ALA A 473 21.50 -5.99 -5.59
CA ALA A 473 22.48 -5.33 -4.75
C ALA A 473 23.44 -4.50 -5.61
N SER A 474 23.23 -3.18 -5.64
CA SER A 474 24.06 -2.23 -6.39
C SER A 474 23.94 -0.84 -5.77
N GLY A 475 25.03 -0.36 -5.16
CA GLY A 475 25.08 0.89 -4.38
C GLY A 475 24.96 0.71 -2.86
N LEU A 476 25.01 -0.53 -2.35
CA LEU A 476 24.99 -0.83 -0.93
C LEU A 476 26.07 -1.86 -0.59
N LEU A 477 27.04 -1.45 0.22
CA LEU A 477 28.19 -2.26 0.63
C LEU A 477 27.95 -2.92 1.99
N ASN A 478 28.68 -3.97 2.31
CA ASN A 478 28.63 -4.70 3.58
C ASN A 478 27.19 -5.02 4.03
N THR A 479 26.32 -5.34 3.08
CA THR A 479 24.91 -5.67 3.34
C THR A 479 24.76 -7.17 3.56
N GLN A 480 23.78 -7.57 4.36
CA GLN A 480 23.40 -8.96 4.52
C GLN A 480 22.06 -9.18 3.82
N ILE A 481 22.06 -10.00 2.77
CA ILE A 481 20.88 -10.45 2.06
C ILE A 481 20.85 -11.97 2.22
N ILE A 482 20.06 -12.45 3.17
CA ILE A 482 20.09 -13.87 3.61
C ILE A 482 18.67 -14.41 3.77
N ASP A 483 18.46 -15.69 3.49
CA ASP A 483 17.19 -16.40 3.76
C ASP A 483 15.90 -15.75 3.19
N ASN A 484 15.99 -14.97 2.12
CA ASN A 484 14.82 -14.45 1.42
C ASN A 484 14.28 -15.52 0.45
N ASP A 485 12.99 -15.86 0.56
CA ASP A 485 12.31 -16.90 -0.22
C ASP A 485 11.28 -16.27 -1.17
N LEU A 486 11.74 -15.85 -2.36
CA LEU A 486 10.91 -15.22 -3.37
C LEU A 486 10.62 -16.19 -4.52
N LYS A 487 9.35 -16.50 -4.73
CA LYS A 487 8.87 -17.15 -5.97
C LYS A 487 8.72 -16.08 -7.03
N LEU A 488 9.61 -16.09 -8.02
CA LEU A 488 9.69 -15.04 -9.02
C LEU A 488 9.16 -15.52 -10.38
N ARG A 489 8.36 -14.67 -11.02
CA ARG A 489 8.10 -14.72 -12.46
C ARG A 489 8.83 -13.55 -13.10
N LEU A 490 10.03 -13.82 -13.60
CA LEU A 490 10.84 -12.81 -14.24
C LEU A 490 10.24 -12.42 -15.59
N GLN A 491 10.11 -11.12 -15.83
CA GLN A 491 9.74 -10.58 -17.14
C GLN A 491 10.95 -9.92 -17.76
N GLU A 492 11.28 -10.28 -19.00
CA GLU A 492 12.25 -9.53 -19.80
C GLU A 492 11.64 -8.16 -20.09
N ARG A 493 12.40 -7.09 -19.79
CA ARG A 493 11.93 -5.74 -20.09
C ARG A 493 11.85 -5.60 -21.61
N GLU A 494 10.66 -5.25 -22.14
CA GLU A 494 10.57 -4.76 -23.51
C GLU A 494 11.50 -3.54 -23.60
N THR A 495 12.55 -3.65 -24.40
CA THR A 495 13.40 -2.51 -24.75
C THR A 495 12.54 -1.50 -25.50
N LYS A 496 11.85 -0.60 -24.79
CA LYS A 496 11.18 0.54 -25.41
C LYS A 496 12.26 1.37 -26.10
N SER A 497 12.34 1.17 -27.41
CA SER A 497 13.17 1.94 -28.33
C SER A 497 13.08 3.43 -28.00
N ARG A 498 14.24 4.03 -27.70
CA ARG A 498 14.45 5.44 -27.36
C ARG A 498 13.76 6.36 -28.37
N SER A 499 12.60 6.90 -28.02
CA SER A 499 11.89 7.91 -28.83
C SER A 499 12.45 9.31 -28.54
N PHE A 500 13.31 9.77 -29.46
CA PHE A 500 13.52 11.16 -29.94
C PHE A 500 13.91 12.30 -28.97
N PHE A 501 13.68 12.21 -27.65
CA PHE A 501 13.72 13.40 -26.79
C PHE A 501 15.10 13.77 -26.19
N ASN A 502 16.06 12.83 -26.17
CA ASN A 502 17.46 13.13 -25.75
C ASN A 502 18.21 14.08 -26.70
N ARG A 503 17.57 14.61 -27.74
CA ARG A 503 18.16 15.62 -28.65
C ARG A 503 17.89 17.07 -28.25
N VAL A 504 16.94 17.37 -27.36
CA VAL A 504 16.50 18.77 -27.13
C VAL A 504 17.06 19.38 -25.84
N ILE A 505 17.51 18.58 -24.88
CA ILE A 505 18.16 19.06 -23.66
C ILE A 505 19.59 18.51 -23.66
N GLY A 506 20.57 19.33 -24.06
CA GLY A 506 21.99 18.96 -24.19
C GLY A 506 22.71 18.64 -22.88
N LEU A 507 22.01 18.16 -21.86
CA LEU A 507 22.55 17.63 -20.61
C LEU A 507 22.08 16.17 -20.54
N PHE A 508 23.01 15.23 -20.33
CA PHE A 508 22.81 13.77 -20.35
C PHE A 508 22.82 13.12 -21.75
N GLN A 509 23.99 13.06 -22.37
CA GLN A 509 24.33 11.90 -23.21
C GLN A 509 24.45 10.66 -22.30
N ARG A 510 23.31 10.07 -21.89
CA ARG A 510 23.31 8.74 -21.26
C ARG A 510 23.77 7.75 -22.32
N GLN A 511 24.97 7.19 -22.10
CA GLN A 511 25.51 6.09 -22.89
C GLN A 511 24.44 4.99 -23.02
N PRO A 512 24.36 4.29 -24.16
CA PRO A 512 23.50 3.11 -24.26
C PRO A 512 24.10 2.00 -23.42
N GLU A 513 23.71 1.90 -22.14
CA GLU A 513 24.05 0.72 -21.34
C GLU A 513 23.19 -0.45 -21.80
N ASN A 514 23.83 -1.37 -22.52
CA ASN A 514 23.25 -2.58 -23.05
C ASN A 514 22.94 -3.57 -21.90
N ASN A 515 21.70 -4.04 -21.88
CA ASN A 515 21.28 -5.36 -21.39
C ASN A 515 21.09 -5.53 -19.86
N CYS A 516 20.23 -4.73 -19.21
CA CYS A 516 19.77 -4.95 -17.83
C CYS A 516 19.06 -6.31 -17.71
N PRO A 517 19.70 -7.35 -17.17
CA PRO A 517 19.17 -8.71 -17.27
C PRO A 517 18.06 -8.92 -16.26
N SER A 518 17.06 -9.72 -16.63
CA SER A 518 16.07 -10.21 -15.67
C SER A 518 16.64 -11.44 -14.98
N ARG A 519 16.93 -11.34 -13.68
CA ARG A 519 17.50 -12.42 -12.86
C ARG A 519 16.87 -12.48 -11.48
N ASN A 520 17.01 -13.65 -10.86
CA ASN A 520 16.58 -13.85 -9.48
C ASN A 520 17.38 -12.96 -8.53
N ILE A 521 18.71 -12.96 -8.66
CA ILE A 521 19.60 -12.16 -7.82
C ILE A 521 20.74 -11.61 -8.66
N ILE A 522 20.99 -10.31 -8.55
CA ILE A 522 22.10 -9.59 -9.18
C ILE A 522 22.87 -8.87 -8.09
N ALA A 523 24.20 -8.96 -8.11
CA ALA A 523 25.06 -8.23 -7.19
C ALA A 523 26.26 -7.64 -7.92
N ALA A 524 26.54 -6.35 -7.73
CA ALA A 524 27.65 -5.66 -8.37
C ALA A 524 28.96 -5.78 -7.56
N ILE A 525 29.39 -7.01 -7.23
CA ILE A 525 30.54 -7.28 -6.36
C ILE A 525 31.87 -6.92 -7.05
N ASP A 526 32.09 -7.40 -8.27
CA ASP A 526 33.36 -7.19 -8.98
C ASP A 526 33.58 -5.72 -9.35
N ALA A 527 32.48 -4.99 -9.56
CA ALA A 527 32.49 -3.56 -9.79
C ALA A 527 32.70 -2.73 -8.51
N GLY A 528 32.73 -3.37 -7.33
CA GLY A 528 32.91 -2.70 -6.04
C GLY A 528 31.67 -1.93 -5.55
N TYR A 529 30.49 -2.19 -6.10
CA TYR A 529 29.23 -1.52 -5.74
C TYR A 529 28.31 -2.36 -4.87
N ALA A 530 28.70 -3.60 -4.57
CA ALA A 530 28.10 -4.43 -3.53
C ALA A 530 29.19 -5.19 -2.77
N SER A 531 28.94 -5.47 -1.50
CA SER A 531 29.77 -6.37 -0.68
C SER A 531 28.97 -6.86 0.53
N GLY A 532 29.52 -7.78 1.30
CA GLY A 532 28.85 -8.41 2.44
C GLY A 532 28.40 -9.83 2.13
N GLU A 533 27.34 -10.27 2.78
CA GLU A 533 26.79 -11.61 2.60
C GLU A 533 25.58 -11.53 1.67
N ILE A 534 25.68 -12.12 0.48
CA ILE A 534 24.62 -12.12 -0.52
C ILE A 534 24.19 -13.56 -0.79
N GLN A 535 22.92 -13.87 -0.56
CA GLN A 535 22.36 -15.20 -0.80
C GLN A 535 22.53 -15.58 -2.28
N GLY A 536 22.95 -16.82 -2.53
CA GLY A 536 23.23 -17.35 -3.86
C GLY A 536 22.15 -18.32 -4.38
N PRO A 537 22.24 -18.69 -5.68
CA PRO A 537 23.17 -18.17 -6.67
C PRO A 537 22.79 -16.76 -7.15
N TYR A 538 23.79 -15.92 -7.43
CA TYR A 538 23.61 -14.58 -7.99
C TYR A 538 24.47 -14.36 -9.23
N GLU A 539 24.02 -13.46 -10.12
CA GLU A 539 24.83 -12.96 -11.23
C GLU A 539 25.67 -11.77 -10.75
N ASN A 540 27.00 -11.85 -10.92
CA ASN A 540 27.90 -10.77 -10.57
C ASN A 540 27.97 -9.76 -11.72
N ARG A 541 27.26 -8.65 -11.60
CA ARG A 541 27.12 -7.67 -12.67
C ARG A 541 26.65 -6.31 -12.15
N THR A 542 27.16 -5.24 -12.75
CA THR A 542 26.64 -3.88 -12.56
C THR A 542 25.20 -3.77 -13.07
N TYR A 543 24.33 -3.16 -12.26
CA TYR A 543 22.93 -2.89 -12.60
C TYR A 543 22.66 -1.40 -12.42
N ASP A 544 23.05 -0.62 -13.42
CA ASP A 544 23.02 0.85 -13.40
C ASP A 544 21.99 1.37 -14.41
N ASP A 545 21.23 2.39 -14.01
CA ASP A 545 20.26 3.08 -14.88
C ASP A 545 19.25 2.14 -15.59
N CYS A 546 18.98 0.98 -14.97
CA CYS A 546 18.11 -0.05 -15.51
C CYS A 546 16.63 0.26 -15.33
N ILE A 547 16.30 1.03 -14.30
CA ILE A 547 14.96 1.54 -14.05
C ILE A 547 14.87 2.96 -14.59
N VAL A 548 13.99 3.16 -15.56
CA VAL A 548 13.70 4.48 -16.13
C VAL A 548 12.35 4.93 -15.62
N PHE A 549 12.33 6.06 -14.91
CA PHE A 549 11.09 6.68 -14.48
C PHE A 549 10.26 7.08 -15.72
N GLY A 550 9.06 6.50 -15.86
CA GLY A 550 8.13 6.86 -16.92
C GLY A 550 7.64 8.29 -16.72
N GLN A 551 8.10 9.23 -17.57
CA GLN A 551 7.68 10.62 -17.53
C GLN A 551 6.21 10.80 -17.90
#